data_AF-A0A5K0VUI4-F1
#
_entry.id   AF-A0A5K0VUI4-F1
#
_cell.length_a   1.000
_cell.length_b   1.000
_cell.length_c   1.000
_cell.angle_alpha   90.00
_cell.angle_beta   90.00
_cell.angle_gamma   90.00
#
_symmetry.space_group_name_H-M   'P 1'
#
loop_
_entity.id
_entity.type
_entity.pdbx_description
1 polymer ?
#
loop_
_entity_poly.entity_id
_entity_poly.type
_entity_poly.pdbx_seq_one_letter_code
_entity_poly.pdbx_strand_id
1 'polypeptide(L)' 'EKVNIPATKSFITIEGAGADKTVVEWGDTAQTLGSNGHPIGTFNSATFAVNSPYFVAKNITFK' A
#
# COMPACT_ATOMS: atom_id res chain seq x y z
N GLU A 1 -2.62 7.78 2.49
CA GLU A 1 -3.72 7.18 1.68
C GLU A 1 -3.40 5.72 1.46
N LYS A 2 -4.42 4.84 1.42
CA LYS A 2 -4.25 3.44 1.10
C LYS A 2 -4.12 3.24 -0.41
N VAL A 3 -3.08 2.53 -0.86
CA VAL A 3 -2.79 2.37 -2.29
C VAL A 3 -2.81 0.89 -2.69
N ASN A 4 -3.41 0.60 -3.85
CA ASN A 4 -3.41 -0.73 -4.46
C ASN A 4 -2.95 -0.67 -5.92
N ILE A 5 -1.85 -1.35 -6.24
CA ILE A 5 -1.37 -1.56 -7.61
C ILE A 5 -1.86 -2.94 -8.08
N PRO A 6 -2.81 -2.98 -9.03
CA PRO A 6 -3.37 -4.23 -9.52
C PRO A 6 -2.37 -4.99 -10.41
N ALA A 7 -2.57 -6.30 -10.51
CA ALA A 7 -1.73 -7.19 -11.32
C ALA A 7 -1.66 -6.86 -12.82
N THR A 8 -2.63 -6.10 -13.32
CA THR A 8 -2.69 -5.66 -14.72
C THR A 8 -1.80 -4.45 -15.02
N LYS A 9 -1.14 -3.86 -14.02
CA LYS A 9 -0.31 -2.64 -14.17
C LYS A 9 1.15 -2.91 -13.86
N SER A 10 1.86 -3.52 -14.81
CA SER A 10 3.30 -3.81 -14.73
C SER A 10 4.17 -2.55 -14.88
N PHE A 11 5.45 -2.65 -14.48
CA PHE A 11 6.48 -1.62 -14.70
C PHE A 11 6.19 -0.25 -14.06
N ILE A 12 5.50 -0.25 -12.92
CA ILE A 12 5.26 0.98 -12.16
C ILE A 12 6.50 1.37 -11.37
N THR A 13 6.96 2.61 -11.55
CA THR A 13 7.96 3.25 -10.70
C THR A 13 7.32 4.39 -9.93
N ILE A 14 7.57 4.45 -8.62
CA ILE A 14 7.17 5.57 -7.77
C ILE A 14 8.43 6.16 -7.14
N GLU A 15 8.53 7.48 -7.17
CA GLU A 15 9.64 8.23 -6.62
C GLU A 15 9.13 9.34 -5.71
N GLY A 16 9.51 9.28 -4.43
CA GLY A 16 9.25 10.34 -3.46
C GLY A 16 10.36 11.39 -3.45
N ALA A 17 10.09 12.52 -2.80
CA ALA A 17 11.05 13.61 -2.64
C ALA A 17 12.14 13.33 -1.56
N GLY A 18 12.10 12.17 -0.91
CA GLY A 18 12.96 11.77 0.21
C GLY A 18 12.22 10.82 1.15
N ALA A 19 12.88 9.79 1.68
CA ALA A 19 12.24 8.79 2.54
C ALA A 19 11.71 9.36 3.87
N ASP A 20 12.31 10.46 4.33
CA ASP A 20 11.91 11.26 5.50
C ASP A 20 10.80 12.27 5.19
N LYS A 21 10.63 12.64 3.91
CA LYS A 21 9.70 13.68 3.45
C LYS A 21 8.43 13.12 2.84
N THR A 22 8.51 11.94 2.24
CA THR A 22 7.40 11.28 1.53
C THR A 22 7.06 10.00 2.27
N VAL A 23 5.96 10.05 3.03
CA VAL A 23 5.46 8.92 3.82
C VAL A 23 4.06 8.58 3.35
N VAL A 24 3.83 7.31 3.04
CA VAL A 24 2.48 6.78 2.81
C VAL A 24 2.14 5.89 3.99
N GLU A 25 1.13 6.29 4.74
CA GLU A 25 0.65 5.59 5.92
C GLU A 25 -0.86 5.35 5.87
N TRP A 26 -1.27 4.27 6.52
CA TRP A 26 -2.67 3.90 6.72
C TRP A 26 -2.84 3.14 8.03
N GLY A 27 -3.97 3.33 8.70
CA GLY A 27 -4.22 2.83 10.07
C GLY A 27 -4.94 1.49 10.15
N ASP A 28 -5.05 0.74 9.05
CA ASP A 28 -5.78 -0.53 9.08
C ASP A 28 -5.00 -1.61 9.84
N THR A 29 -5.72 -2.40 10.61
CA THR A 29 -5.23 -3.64 11.19
C THR A 29 -6.02 -4.81 10.60
N ALA A 30 -5.55 -6.04 10.83
CA ALA A 30 -6.32 -7.22 10.46
C ALA A 30 -7.71 -7.27 11.10
N GLN A 31 -7.92 -6.55 12.21
CA GLN A 31 -9.18 -6.46 12.94
C GLN A 31 -10.07 -5.29 12.52
N THR A 32 -9.59 -4.38 11.66
CA THR A 32 -10.43 -3.30 11.13
C THR A 32 -11.66 -3.91 10.46
N LEU A 33 -12.84 -3.40 10.81
CA LEU A 33 -14.10 -3.90 10.25
C LEU A 33 -14.29 -3.33 8.83
N GLY A 34 -14.50 -4.21 7.87
CA GLY A 34 -14.87 -3.84 6.51
C GLY A 34 -16.33 -3.39 6.41
N SER A 35 -16.75 -3.01 5.21
CA SER A 35 -18.13 -2.59 4.93
C SER A 35 -19.18 -3.69 5.18
N ASN A 36 -18.76 -4.95 5.21
CA ASN A 36 -19.59 -6.11 5.55
C ASN A 36 -19.66 -6.37 7.07
N GLY A 37 -19.04 -5.54 7.90
CA GLY A 37 -19.01 -5.71 9.36
C GLY A 37 -18.07 -6.80 9.85
N HIS A 38 -17.26 -7.41 8.98
CA HIS A 38 -16.28 -8.43 9.36
C HIS A 38 -14.84 -7.88 9.33
N PRO A 39 -13.91 -8.45 10.12
CA PRO A 39 -12.49 -8.11 10.04
C PRO A 39 -11.95 -8.28 8.62
N ILE A 40 -11.21 -7.27 8.13
CA ILE A 40 -10.64 -7.30 6.78
C ILE A 40 -9.49 -8.31 6.62
N GLY A 41 -8.85 -8.72 7.73
CA GLY A 41 -7.72 -9.65 7.75
C GLY A 41 -6.39 -9.03 7.32
N THR A 42 -5.30 -9.78 7.53
CA THR A 42 -3.91 -9.30 7.34
C THR A 42 -3.60 -8.86 5.91
N PHE A 43 -4.09 -9.61 4.91
CA PHE A 43 -3.81 -9.29 3.51
C PHE A 43 -4.40 -7.92 3.14
N ASN A 44 -5.63 -7.65 3.56
CA ASN A 44 -6.30 -6.40 3.24
C ASN A 44 -5.88 -5.24 4.15
N SER A 45 -5.10 -5.46 5.22
CA SER A 45 -4.65 -4.37 6.09
C SER A 45 -3.41 -3.63 5.57
N ALA A 46 -2.86 -4.03 4.43
CA ALA A 46 -1.68 -3.38 3.86
C ALA A 46 -1.95 -1.91 3.50
N THR A 47 -1.09 -1.00 3.96
CA THR A 47 -1.08 0.42 3.55
C THR A 47 -0.83 0.58 2.06
N PHE A 48 0.11 -0.20 1.53
CA PHE A 48 0.54 -0.15 0.14
C PHE A 48 0.63 -1.56 -0.44
N ALA A 49 -0.39 -1.96 -1.20
CA ALA A 49 -0.47 -3.29 -1.80
C ALA A 49 0.08 -3.28 -3.23
N VAL A 50 1.06 -4.13 -3.50
CA VAL A 50 1.64 -4.31 -4.83
C VAL A 50 1.40 -5.73 -5.31
N ASN A 51 0.49 -5.88 -6.26
CA ASN A 51 0.13 -7.17 -6.84
C ASN A 51 0.67 -7.31 -8.27
N SER A 52 1.74 -6.60 -8.61
CA SER A 52 2.19 -6.38 -10.00
C SER A 52 3.68 -6.67 -10.21
N PRO A 53 4.08 -7.21 -11.38
CA PRO A 53 5.49 -7.45 -11.67
C PRO A 53 6.26 -6.16 -12.00
N TYR A 54 7.57 -6.19 -11.71
CA TYR A 54 8.54 -5.12 -12.00
C TYR A 54 8.23 -3.77 -11.33
N PHE A 55 7.67 -3.78 -10.13
CA PHE A 55 7.46 -2.58 -9.33
C PHE A 55 8.78 -2.07 -8.72
N VAL A 56 8.96 -0.74 -8.73
CA VAL A 56 10.09 -0.06 -8.07
C VAL A 56 9.57 1.12 -7.26
N ALA A 57 10.06 1.25 -6.02
CA ALA A 57 9.85 2.43 -5.17
C ALA A 57 11.19 3.04 -4.77
N LYS A 58 11.31 4.36 -4.84
CA LYS A 58 12.51 5.12 -4.46
C LYS A 58 12.15 6.30 -3.57
N ASN A 59 13.03 6.62 -2.62
CA ASN A 59 12.97 7.83 -1.80
C ASN A 59 11.60 8.05 -1.11
N ILE A 60 11.00 6.97 -0.61
CA ILE A 60 9.66 6.95 -0.02
C ILE A 60 9.61 5.94 1.13
N THR A 61 8.83 6.24 2.17
CA THR A 61 8.58 5.34 3.31
C THR A 61 7.13 4.87 3.32
N PHE A 62 6.92 3.59 3.59
CA PHE A 62 5.60 2.98 3.82
C PHE A 62 5.45 2.64 5.30
N LYS A 63 4.31 2.97 5.92
CA LYS A 63 3.99 2.65 7.31
C LYS A 63 2.64 1.96 7.43
#